data_AF-A0A2V8F626-F1
#
_entry.id   AF-A0A2V8F626-F1
#
_cell.length_a   1.000
_cell.length_b   1.000
_cell.length_c   1.000
_cell.angle_alpha   90.00
_cell.angle_beta   90.00
_cell.angle_gamma   90.00
#
_symmetry.space_group_name_H-M   'P 1'
#
loop_
_entity.id
_entity.type
_entity.pdbx_description
1 polymer ?
#
loop_
_entity_poly.entity_id
_entity_poly.type
_entity_poly.pdbx_seq_one_letter_code
_entity_poly.pdbx_strand_id
1 'polypeptide(L)'
;MSVSRDPHRHARIYAAREPARSSESSPDCFADEIVIDFPSMERLVERAREAFLGEPEPTETLQAEVSLSRREAFRGAVVPVDVPFRCLACCGTGHALVCHPVKVLVPPGVTHGDRFRYRVSAPHSAAVRVEVRVAIRISAT
;
A
#
# COMPACT_ATOMS: atom_id res chain seq x y z
N MET A 1 37.89 31.45 47.55
CA MET A 1 36.92 31.05 46.51
C MET A 1 37.60 30.04 45.61
N SER A 2 37.26 28.77 45.73
CA SER A 2 37.82 27.70 44.90
C SER A 2 36.73 26.67 44.66
N VAL A 3 36.23 26.61 43.44
CA VAL A 3 35.19 25.68 42.99
C VAL A 3 35.81 24.28 42.90
N SER A 4 35.37 23.37 43.77
CA SER A 4 35.80 21.97 43.74
C SER A 4 35.09 21.23 42.60
N ARG A 5 35.86 20.69 41.67
CA ARG A 5 35.38 19.80 40.59
C ARG A 5 35.00 18.46 41.19
N ASP A 6 33.74 18.06 41.02
CA ASP A 6 33.24 16.73 41.38
C ASP A 6 33.86 15.66 40.45
N PRO A 7 34.46 14.57 40.98
CA PRO A 7 35.14 13.53 40.22
C PRO A 7 34.24 12.44 39.61
N HIS A 8 32.92 12.47 39.80
CA HIS A 8 32.05 11.37 39.36
C HIS A 8 31.70 11.40 37.86
N ARG A 9 32.68 11.09 37.00
CA ARG A 9 32.48 10.72 35.58
C ARG A 9 32.55 9.19 35.39
N HIS A 10 31.39 8.61 35.16
CA HIS A 10 31.09 7.35 34.44
C HIS A 10 32.12 6.21 34.48
N ALA A 11 31.85 5.20 35.32
CA ALA A 11 32.48 3.89 35.23
C ALA A 11 31.97 3.13 34.00
N ARG A 12 32.89 2.82 33.08
CA ARG A 12 32.70 1.98 31.90
C ARG A 12 32.66 0.51 32.34
N ILE A 13 31.53 -0.17 32.11
CA ILE A 13 31.42 -1.62 32.31
C ILE A 13 31.62 -2.30 30.95
N TYR A 14 32.88 -2.58 30.62
CA TYR A 14 33.22 -3.68 29.72
C TYR A 14 34.12 -4.62 30.52
N ALA A 15 33.52 -5.60 31.20
CA ALA A 15 34.27 -6.67 31.84
C ALA A 15 34.60 -7.75 30.80
N ALA A 16 35.87 -8.15 30.78
CA ALA A 16 36.48 -9.06 29.85
C ALA A 16 35.93 -10.50 29.92
N ARG A 17 36.05 -11.20 28.79
CA ARG A 17 35.63 -12.57 28.52
C ARG A 17 36.74 -13.54 28.90
N GLU A 18 36.46 -14.55 29.72
CA GLU A 18 37.29 -15.76 29.84
C GLU A 18 36.45 -17.03 29.65
N PRO A 19 36.96 -18.10 28.99
CA PRO A 19 36.16 -19.26 28.59
C PRO A 19 36.35 -20.46 29.52
N ALA A 20 35.26 -21.02 30.04
CA ALA A 20 35.24 -22.36 30.61
C ALA A 20 34.47 -23.32 29.69
N ARG A 21 35.17 -24.30 29.12
CA ARG A 21 34.62 -25.59 28.65
C ARG A 21 34.17 -26.38 29.90
N SER A 22 33.17 -27.25 29.93
CA SER A 22 32.41 -28.01 28.93
C SER A 22 31.35 -28.84 29.67
N SER A 23 30.15 -29.01 29.11
CA SER A 23 29.43 -30.31 28.95
C SER A 23 27.90 -30.10 28.85
N GLU A 24 27.36 -30.49 27.69
CA GLU A 24 26.03 -31.09 27.46
C GLU A 24 24.82 -30.57 28.27
N SER A 25 24.23 -29.51 27.76
CA SER A 25 22.89 -29.55 27.16
C SER A 25 22.73 -28.17 26.55
N SER A 26 22.46 -28.07 25.27
CA SER A 26 22.00 -26.82 24.68
C SER A 26 20.58 -26.61 25.20
N PRO A 27 20.31 -25.71 26.17
CA PRO A 27 19.01 -25.09 26.18
C PRO A 27 18.95 -24.37 24.84
N ASP A 28 18.08 -24.85 23.98
CA ASP A 28 17.85 -24.27 22.68
C ASP A 28 17.16 -22.92 22.94
N CYS A 29 17.95 -21.90 23.27
CA CYS A 29 17.50 -20.55 23.62
C CYS A 29 16.81 -19.82 22.44
N PHE A 30 16.63 -20.54 21.33
CA PHE A 30 15.93 -20.12 20.12
C PHE A 30 14.73 -21.04 19.80
N ALA A 31 14.39 -22.01 20.65
CA ALA A 31 13.24 -22.90 20.43
C ALA A 31 11.88 -22.17 20.57
N ASP A 32 11.88 -20.97 21.15
CA ASP A 32 10.72 -20.10 21.23
C ASP A 32 10.80 -19.00 20.14
N GLU A 33 10.91 -19.41 18.87
CA GLU A 33 10.66 -18.51 17.74
C GLU A 33 9.15 -18.21 17.69
N ILE A 34 8.73 -17.21 18.46
CA ILE A 34 7.37 -16.69 18.39
C ILE A 34 7.34 -15.70 17.23
N VAL A 35 6.61 -16.04 16.16
CA VAL A 35 6.25 -15.08 15.11
C VAL A 35 5.25 -14.11 15.73
N ILE A 36 5.76 -13.01 16.30
CA ILE A 36 4.90 -11.97 16.86
C ILE A 36 4.43 -11.08 15.72
N ASP A 37 3.27 -11.41 15.17
CA ASP A 37 2.56 -10.52 14.26
C ASP A 37 1.96 -9.37 15.06
N PHE A 38 2.40 -8.14 14.76
CA PHE A 38 1.84 -6.91 15.34
C PHE A 38 0.91 -6.23 14.32
N PRO A 39 -0.36 -6.67 14.19
CA PRO A 39 -1.28 -6.09 13.20
C PRO A 39 -1.49 -4.58 13.38
N SER A 40 -1.24 -4.03 14.57
CA SER A 40 -1.33 -2.59 14.85
C SER A 40 -0.12 -1.78 14.34
N MET A 41 1.05 -2.38 14.14
CA MET A 41 2.25 -1.69 13.63
C MET A 41 2.38 -1.76 12.11
N GLU A 42 1.64 -2.65 11.45
CA GLU A 42 1.64 -2.80 10.00
C GLU A 42 1.46 -1.45 9.28
N ARG A 43 0.53 -0.62 9.76
CA ARG A 43 0.25 0.71 9.18
C ARG A 43 1.34 1.76 9.38
N LEU A 44 2.14 1.63 10.43
CA LEU A 44 3.30 2.52 10.65
C LEU A 44 4.47 2.07 9.78
N VAL A 45 4.67 0.76 9.67
CA VAL A 45 5.68 0.15 8.80
C VAL A 45 5.37 0.44 7.34
N GLU A 46 4.12 0.30 6.89
CA GLU A 46 3.67 0.66 5.54
C GLU A 46 3.95 2.13 5.23
N ARG A 47 3.60 3.06 6.14
CA ARG A 47 3.86 4.49 5.97
C ARG A 47 5.35 4.81 5.89
N ALA A 48 6.16 4.19 6.74
CA ALA A 48 7.61 4.33 6.68
C ALA A 48 8.15 3.78 5.35
N ARG A 49 7.66 2.61 4.94
CA ARG A 49 8.07 1.95 3.70
C ARG A 49 7.70 2.78 2.46
N GLU A 50 6.51 3.39 2.41
CA GLU A 50 6.09 4.33 1.36
C GLU A 50 7.02 5.56 1.31
N ALA A 51 7.36 6.13 2.46
CA ALA A 51 8.24 7.30 2.54
C ALA A 51 9.68 7.02 2.06
N PHE A 52 10.17 5.79 2.21
CA PHE A 52 11.55 5.41 1.85
C PHE A 52 11.70 4.69 0.52
N LEU A 53 10.73 3.86 0.11
CA LEU A 53 10.80 3.03 -1.10
C LEU A 53 9.89 3.51 -2.24
N GLY A 54 9.05 4.52 -1.99
CA GLY A 54 8.01 4.93 -2.92
C GLY A 54 6.80 3.97 -2.93
N GLU A 55 5.73 4.40 -3.61
CA GLU A 55 4.49 3.61 -3.75
C GLU A 55 4.82 2.24 -4.39
N PRO A 56 4.49 1.10 -3.75
CA PRO A 56 4.64 -0.20 -4.39
C PRO A 56 3.84 -0.20 -5.69
N GLU A 57 4.45 -0.69 -6.77
CA GLU A 57 3.75 -0.89 -8.04
C GLU A 57 2.50 -1.74 -7.77
N PRO A 58 1.28 -1.25 -8.07
CA PRO A 58 0.06 -1.98 -7.73
C PRO A 58 0.05 -3.31 -8.47
N THR A 59 0.12 -4.40 -7.71
CA THR A 59 0.21 -5.78 -8.21
C THR A 59 -1.06 -6.20 -8.95
N GLU A 60 -2.21 -5.61 -8.62
CA GLU A 60 -3.50 -5.94 -9.23
C GLU A 60 -4.04 -4.74 -10.03
N THR A 61 -4.37 -5.00 -11.30
CA THR A 61 -5.01 -4.03 -12.18
C THR A 61 -6.51 -4.29 -12.20
N LEU A 62 -7.31 -3.32 -11.77
CA LEU A 62 -8.76 -3.37 -11.88
C LEU A 62 -9.14 -3.27 -13.35
N GLN A 63 -9.90 -4.25 -13.85
CA GLN A 63 -10.49 -4.16 -15.18
C GLN A 63 -11.93 -3.67 -15.08
N ALA A 64 -12.22 -2.59 -15.81
CA ALA A 64 -13.55 -2.01 -15.90
C ALA A 64 -13.97 -1.92 -17.37
N GLU A 65 -15.20 -2.32 -17.66
CA GLU A 65 -15.79 -2.14 -18.98
C GLU A 65 -16.71 -0.91 -18.97
N VAL A 66 -16.51 -0.01 -19.93
CA VAL A 66 -17.37 1.18 -20.10
C VAL A 66 -18.19 1.06 -21.37
N SER A 67 -19.50 1.12 -21.21
CA SER A 67 -20.46 0.94 -22.30
C SER A 67 -20.90 2.28 -22.91
N LEU A 68 -20.30 2.67 -24.03
CA LEU A 68 -20.55 3.94 -24.72
C LEU A 68 -21.51 3.79 -25.89
N SER A 69 -22.30 4.83 -26.16
CA SER A 69 -22.97 4.98 -27.45
C SER A 69 -21.97 5.36 -28.55
N ARG A 70 -22.34 5.17 -29.82
CA ARG A 70 -21.53 5.67 -30.96
C ARG A 70 -21.26 7.17 -30.86
N ARG A 71 -22.23 7.95 -30.38
CA ARG A 71 -22.08 9.41 -30.25
C ARG A 71 -21.08 9.79 -29.17
N GLU A 72 -21.10 9.10 -28.03
CA GLU A 72 -20.14 9.29 -26.93
C GLU A 72 -18.74 8.85 -27.34
N ALA A 73 -18.60 7.70 -28.00
CA ALA A 73 -17.32 7.24 -28.54
C ALA A 73 -16.73 8.25 -29.53
N PHE A 74 -17.57 8.84 -30.40
CA PHE A 74 -17.14 9.85 -31.36
C PHE A 74 -16.73 11.18 -30.71
N ARG A 75 -17.52 11.70 -29.76
CA ARG A 75 -17.28 13.00 -29.13
C ARG A 75 -16.32 12.98 -27.94
N GLY A 76 -16.05 11.79 -27.39
CA GLY A 76 -15.45 11.63 -26.07
C GLY A 76 -16.52 11.75 -24.98
N ALA A 77 -16.21 11.19 -23.80
CA ALA A 77 -17.15 11.13 -22.68
C ALA A 77 -16.43 11.15 -21.33
N VAL A 78 -17.14 11.57 -20.29
CA VAL A 78 -16.71 11.42 -18.90
C VAL A 78 -17.58 10.36 -18.25
N VAL A 79 -16.99 9.25 -17.84
CA VAL A 79 -17.73 8.07 -17.38
C VAL A 79 -17.35 7.77 -15.93
N PRO A 80 -18.30 7.49 -15.03
CA PRO A 80 -17.97 6.99 -13.71
C PRO A 80 -17.50 5.52 -13.80
N VAL A 81 -16.41 5.22 -13.11
CA VAL A 81 -15.89 3.87 -12.91
C VAL A 81 -15.77 3.63 -11.41
N ASP A 82 -16.39 2.56 -10.92
CA ASP A 82 -16.30 2.18 -9.51
C ASP A 82 -14.93 1.59 -9.22
N VAL A 83 -14.18 2.26 -8.34
CA VAL A 83 -12.84 1.84 -7.93
C VAL A 83 -12.91 1.40 -6.46
N PRO A 84 -12.44 0.19 -6.11
CA PRO A 84 -12.41 -0.24 -4.73
C PRO A 84 -11.26 0.46 -3.99
N PHE A 85 -11.58 1.05 -2.85
CA PHE A 85 -10.62 1.63 -1.92
C PHE A 85 -10.71 0.93 -0.56
N ARG A 86 -9.62 0.98 0.21
CA ARG A 86 -9.63 0.51 1.59
C ARG A 86 -10.51 1.43 2.44
N CYS A 87 -11.39 0.83 3.25
CA CYS A 87 -12.32 1.59 4.07
C CYS A 87 -11.59 2.44 5.13
N LEU A 88 -11.99 3.72 5.25
CA LEU A 88 -11.49 4.62 6.30
C LEU A 88 -12.06 4.24 7.68
N ALA A 89 -13.28 3.71 7.75
CA ALA A 89 -13.90 3.32 9.03
C ALA A 89 -13.17 2.14 9.69
N CYS A 90 -12.58 1.24 8.90
CA CYS A 90 -11.72 0.17 9.42
C CYS A 90 -10.25 0.60 9.54
N CYS A 91 -9.95 1.89 9.35
CA CYS A 91 -8.61 2.45 9.38
C CYS A 91 -7.63 1.76 8.41
N GLY A 92 -8.12 1.22 7.29
CA GLY A 92 -7.28 0.53 6.30
C GLY A 92 -6.91 -0.92 6.62
N THR A 93 -7.46 -1.53 7.68
CA THR A 93 -7.24 -2.95 8.06
C THR A 93 -7.76 -3.96 7.01
N GLY A 94 -8.47 -3.50 5.97
CA GLY A 94 -8.88 -4.34 4.84
C GLY A 94 -10.11 -5.22 5.12
N HIS A 95 -10.74 -5.10 6.29
CA HIS A 95 -11.96 -5.87 6.62
C HIS A 95 -13.14 -5.58 5.68
N ALA A 96 -13.15 -4.43 5.01
CA ALA A 96 -14.12 -4.08 3.98
C ALA A 96 -13.50 -3.16 2.92
N LEU A 97 -13.88 -3.38 1.65
CA LEU A 97 -13.61 -2.47 0.54
C LEU A 97 -14.83 -1.57 0.33
N VAL A 98 -14.57 -0.30 0.00
CA VAL A 98 -15.61 0.66 -0.39
C VAL A 98 -15.40 1.00 -1.87
N CYS A 99 -16.43 0.78 -2.69
CA CYS A 99 -16.43 1.21 -4.08
C CYS A 99 -16.72 2.70 -4.16
N HIS A 100 -15.81 3.47 -4.73
CA HIS A 100 -15.99 4.90 -4.95
C HIS A 100 -16.01 5.21 -6.46
N PRO A 101 -17.03 5.93 -6.96
CA PRO A 101 -17.14 6.23 -8.38
C PRO A 101 -16.14 7.34 -8.78
N VAL A 102 -15.18 6.98 -9.63
CA VAL A 102 -14.17 7.89 -10.16
C VAL A 102 -14.50 8.25 -11.60
N LYS A 103 -14.50 9.55 -11.91
CA LYS A 103 -14.78 10.04 -13.27
C LYS A 103 -13.52 9.87 -14.13
N VAL A 104 -13.59 9.02 -15.14
CA VAL A 104 -12.52 8.84 -16.15
C VAL A 104 -12.90 9.53 -17.45
N LEU A 105 -11.90 10.10 -18.13
CA LEU A 105 -12.05 10.77 -19.42
C LEU A 105 -11.80 9.77 -20.53
N VAL A 106 -12.82 9.45 -21.33
CA VAL A 106 -12.64 8.68 -22.56
C VAL A 106 -12.42 9.66 -23.72
N PRO A 107 -11.29 9.56 -24.45
CA PRO A 107 -11.00 10.46 -25.57
C PRO A 107 -12.05 10.40 -26.69
N PRO A 108 -12.15 11.43 -27.54
CA PRO A 108 -12.92 11.35 -28.77
C PRO A 108 -12.30 10.36 -29.77
N GLY A 109 -13.15 9.69 -30.56
CA GLY A 109 -12.73 8.80 -31.64
C GLY A 109 -12.35 7.38 -31.19
N VAL A 110 -12.72 6.95 -29.98
CA VAL A 110 -12.43 5.59 -29.51
C VAL A 110 -13.22 4.54 -30.28
N THR A 111 -12.61 3.37 -30.44
CA THR A 111 -13.20 2.20 -31.07
C THR A 111 -13.60 1.13 -30.05
N HIS A 112 -14.46 0.20 -30.46
CA HIS A 112 -14.82 -0.94 -29.61
C HIS A 112 -13.57 -1.79 -29.33
N GLY A 113 -13.32 -2.10 -28.07
CA GLY A 113 -12.15 -2.85 -27.62
C GLY A 113 -10.95 -1.98 -27.22
N ASP A 114 -10.99 -0.67 -27.47
CA ASP A 114 -9.92 0.24 -27.03
C ASP A 114 -9.70 0.13 -25.52
N ARG A 115 -8.43 0.24 -25.12
CA ARG A 115 -8.02 0.11 -23.73
C ARG A 115 -7.25 1.33 -23.25
N PHE A 116 -7.61 1.81 -22.07
CA PHE A 116 -6.97 2.94 -21.42
C PHE A 116 -6.54 2.56 -20.01
N ARG A 117 -5.36 3.00 -19.61
CA ARG A 117 -4.85 2.76 -18.25
C ARG A 117 -4.84 4.07 -17.48
N TYR A 118 -5.53 4.07 -16.35
CA TYR A 118 -5.56 5.19 -15.41
C TYR A 118 -4.86 4.77 -14.13
N ARG A 119 -4.12 5.71 -13.55
CA ARG A 119 -3.65 5.60 -12.17
C ARG A 119 -4.56 6.47 -11.31
N VAL A 120 -5.24 5.84 -10.37
CA VAL A 120 -6.16 6.49 -9.45
C VAL A 120 -5.59 6.42 -8.05
N SER A 121 -5.36 7.57 -7.43
CA SER A 121 -4.85 7.65 -6.06
C SER A 121 -5.91 8.29 -5.16
N ALA A 122 -6.06 7.76 -3.95
CA ALA A 122 -6.89 8.35 -2.90
C ALA A 122 -6.05 8.66 -1.66
N PRO A 123 -6.42 9.65 -0.84
CA PRO A 123 -5.76 9.90 0.42
C PRO A 123 -5.71 8.62 1.27
N HIS A 124 -4.53 8.29 1.78
CA HIS A 124 -4.31 7.14 2.69
C HIS A 124 -4.55 5.74 2.07
N SER A 125 -4.55 5.64 0.74
CA SER A 125 -4.62 4.38 -0.01
C SER A 125 -3.52 4.33 -1.06
N ALA A 126 -2.90 3.15 -1.24
CA ALA A 126 -2.04 2.88 -2.38
C ALA A 126 -2.80 3.17 -3.69
N ALA A 127 -2.06 3.65 -4.70
CA ALA A 127 -2.63 3.95 -6.02
C ALA A 127 -3.18 2.68 -6.69
N VAL A 128 -4.37 2.75 -7.27
CA VAL A 128 -5.00 1.66 -8.05
C VAL A 128 -4.80 1.90 -9.54
N ARG A 129 -4.36 0.87 -10.27
CA ARG A 129 -4.36 0.88 -11.74
C ARG A 129 -5.70 0.38 -12.24
N VAL A 130 -6.35 1.19 -13.09
CA VAL A 130 -7.62 0.86 -13.71
C VAL A 130 -7.41 0.73 -15.22
N GLU A 131 -7.59 -0.47 -15.76
CA GLU A 131 -7.65 -0.70 -17.20
C GLU A 131 -9.12 -0.64 -17.65
N VAL A 132 -9.47 0.44 -18.34
CA VAL A 132 -10.79 0.66 -18.91
C VAL A 132 -10.84 0.09 -20.32
N ARG A 133 -11.81 -0.79 -20.59
CA ARG A 133 -12.11 -1.31 -21.93
C ARG A 133 -13.38 -0.68 -22.47
N VAL A 134 -13.32 -0.20 -23.71
CA VAL A 134 -14.47 0.46 -24.35
C VAL A 134 -15.37 -0.57 -25.03
N ALA A 135 -16.63 -0.63 -24.63
CA ALA A 135 -17.67 -1.38 -25.32
C ALA A 135 -18.65 -0.40 -26.00
N ILE A 136 -18.63 -0.32 -27.33
CA ILE A 136 -19.61 0.50 -28.06
C ILE A 136 -20.92 -0.29 -28.21
N ARG A 137 -21.99 0.23 -27.61
CA ARG A 137 -23.35 -0.32 -27.73
C ARG A 137 -24.00 0.17 -29.02
N ILE A 138 -24.69 -0.76 -29.69
CA ILE A 138 -25.57 -0.45 -30.80
C ILE A 138 -26.92 -0.11 -30.17
N SER A 139 -27.34 1.15 -30.23
CA SER A 139 -28.71 1.51 -29.86
C SER A 139 -29.66 0.96 -30.93
N ALA A 140 -30.54 0.03 -30.56
CA ALA A 140 -31.70 -0.29 -31.38
C ALA A 140 -32.51 1.00 -31.55
N THR A 141 -32.76 1.38 -32.80
CA THR A 141 -33.56 2.56 -33.16
C THR A 141 -35.04 2.23 -32.99
#